data_AF-A0A3A0CLC7-F1
#
_entry.id   AF-A0A3A0CLC7-F1
#
_cell.length_a   1.000
_cell.length_b   1.000
_cell.length_c   1.000
_cell.angle_alpha   90.00
_cell.angle_beta   90.00
_cell.angle_gamma   90.00
#
_symmetry.space_group_name_H-M   'P 1'
#
loop_
_entity.id
_entity.type
_entity.pdbx_description
1 polymer ?
#
loop_
_entity_poly.entity_id
_entity_poly.type
_entity_poly.pdbx_seq_one_letter_code
_entity_poly.pdbx_strand_id
1 'polypeptide(L)'
;MSRKARSFLVITIVFCTVGAEKSFADFIKIDPRGSYLNSRSASGVDAQPIDLTALGLYEGTAVRMRQIGDFSTHASGFDDSRTTLVGVFSNSRTLLGRPTGRPTPIEGTQVHQSDAFAGLDFDPGAGRRSGTSGDLTDSSVAFTPGFVKRVVGAIDYGPDYQTLHGNIEEDFLITDIIVTIPQGARFLFLDTNDEYYPDNTDPDFDFGIALSPVPEPSTFGTFAVVATLFLAARRRRA
;
A
#
# COMPACT_ATOMS: atom_id res chain seq x y z
N MET A 1 38.98 43.50 54.30
CA MET A 1 39.40 42.23 53.68
C MET A 1 38.23 41.66 52.90
N SER A 2 38.20 41.83 51.58
CA SER A 2 37.11 41.42 50.69
C SER A 2 37.56 40.23 49.85
N ARG A 3 36.95 39.06 50.05
CA ARG A 3 37.23 37.85 49.25
C ARG A 3 36.34 37.88 48.01
N LYS A 4 36.92 38.29 46.88
CA LYS A 4 36.29 38.15 45.55
C LYS A 4 36.14 36.65 45.23
N ALA A 5 34.92 36.13 45.32
CA ALA A 5 34.59 34.80 44.86
C ALA A 5 34.75 34.74 43.34
N ARG A 6 35.73 33.97 42.86
CA ARG A 6 35.93 33.71 41.42
C ARG A 6 34.97 32.59 41.02
N SER A 7 33.84 32.94 40.44
CA SER A 7 32.94 31.99 39.80
C SER A 7 33.64 31.37 38.59
N PHE A 8 34.02 30.10 38.70
CA PHE A 8 34.46 29.28 37.57
C PHE A 8 33.22 28.78 36.82
N LEU A 9 33.01 29.30 35.62
CA LEU A 9 32.02 28.78 34.68
C LEU A 9 32.60 27.50 34.04
N VAL A 10 32.20 26.34 34.55
CA VAL A 10 32.50 25.05 33.91
C VAL A 10 31.52 24.84 32.76
N ILE A 11 31.98 25.06 31.53
CA ILE A 11 31.24 24.74 30.31
C ILE A 11 31.45 23.25 30.04
N THR A 12 30.49 22.41 30.44
CA THR A 12 30.46 21.00 30.03
C THR A 12 29.93 20.95 28.61
N ILE A 13 30.82 20.74 27.64
CA ILE A 13 30.44 20.49 26.25
C ILE A 13 30.03 19.02 26.17
N VAL A 14 28.72 18.77 26.16
CA VAL A 14 28.17 17.46 25.85
C VAL A 14 28.31 17.26 24.35
N PHE A 15 29.34 16.53 23.93
CA PHE A 15 29.41 15.99 22.57
C PHE A 15 28.34 14.90 22.46
N CYS A 16 27.15 15.30 22.02
CA CYS A 16 26.13 14.36 21.59
C CYS A 16 26.61 13.79 20.25
N THR A 17 27.23 12.62 20.27
CA THR A 17 27.48 11.86 19.04
C THR A 17 26.12 11.46 18.49
N VAL A 18 25.62 12.27 17.55
CA VAL A 18 24.53 11.85 16.68
C VAL A 18 25.08 10.67 15.91
N GLY A 19 24.66 9.45 16.24
CA GLY A 19 25.00 8.29 15.43
C GLY A 19 24.61 8.61 14.00
N ALA A 20 25.56 8.55 13.08
CA ALA A 20 25.25 8.60 11.67
C ALA A 20 24.38 7.36 11.40
N GLU A 21 23.07 7.55 11.44
CA GLU A 21 22.17 6.48 11.04
C GLU A 21 22.53 6.13 9.60
N LYS A 22 22.63 4.82 9.37
CA LYS A 22 23.03 4.26 8.10
C LYS A 22 21.92 4.58 7.09
N SER A 23 21.97 5.80 6.54
CA SER A 23 21.10 6.29 5.47
C SER A 23 21.50 5.57 4.20
N PHE A 24 21.09 4.31 4.08
CA PHE A 24 21.05 3.65 2.80
C PHE A 24 19.60 3.74 2.34
N ALA A 25 19.39 4.53 1.30
CA ALA A 25 18.24 4.34 0.44
C ALA A 25 18.54 3.06 -0.34
N ASP A 26 17.99 1.93 0.09
CA ASP A 26 18.15 0.68 -0.64
C ASP A 26 17.22 0.76 -1.86
N PHE A 27 17.83 0.89 -3.04
CA PHE A 27 17.13 0.68 -4.30
C PHE A 27 16.86 -0.81 -4.44
N ILE A 28 15.59 -1.14 -4.52
CA ILE A 28 15.11 -2.51 -4.71
C ILE A 28 14.47 -2.55 -6.08
N LYS A 29 15.12 -3.29 -6.97
CA LYS A 29 14.60 -3.55 -8.31
C LYS A 29 13.32 -4.39 -8.24
N ILE A 30 12.35 -4.06 -9.08
CA ILE A 30 11.07 -4.77 -9.17
C ILE A 30 10.94 -5.38 -10.57
N ASP A 31 10.35 -6.57 -10.67
CA ASP A 31 9.91 -7.10 -11.97
C ASP A 31 8.54 -6.49 -12.29
N PRO A 32 8.39 -5.64 -13.32
CA PRO A 32 7.12 -4.99 -13.63
C PRO A 32 6.03 -5.96 -14.08
N ARG A 33 6.36 -7.25 -14.31
CA ARG A 33 5.40 -8.32 -14.61
C ARG A 33 4.90 -9.04 -13.35
N GLY A 34 5.50 -8.73 -12.21
CA GLY A 34 5.17 -9.30 -10.91
C GLY A 34 3.93 -8.63 -10.34
N SER A 35 2.90 -9.41 -10.00
CA SER A 35 1.65 -8.89 -9.44
C SER A 35 1.17 -9.72 -8.26
N TYR A 36 0.62 -9.04 -7.25
CA TYR A 36 -0.12 -9.65 -6.15
C TYR A 36 -1.63 -9.62 -6.38
N LEU A 37 -2.10 -8.98 -7.46
CA LEU A 37 -3.50 -8.94 -7.84
C LEU A 37 -3.90 -10.21 -8.60
N ASN A 38 -5.21 -10.45 -8.65
CA ASN A 38 -5.80 -11.41 -9.59
C ASN A 38 -6.00 -10.67 -10.92
N SER A 39 -4.93 -10.54 -11.71
CA SER A 39 -5.04 -9.99 -13.05
C SER A 39 -5.88 -10.89 -13.94
N ARG A 40 -6.53 -10.30 -14.97
CA ARG A 40 -7.28 -11.07 -15.97
C ARG A 40 -6.39 -12.06 -16.73
N SER A 41 -5.08 -11.78 -16.79
CA SER A 41 -4.09 -12.65 -17.37
C SER A 41 -3.55 -13.66 -16.34
N ALA A 42 -3.90 -14.93 -16.51
CA ALA A 42 -3.38 -16.01 -15.68
C ALA A 42 -1.85 -16.21 -15.79
N SER A 43 -1.16 -15.50 -16.70
CA SER A 43 0.24 -15.70 -17.08
C SER A 43 1.24 -14.72 -16.48
N GLY A 44 0.81 -13.79 -15.61
CA GLY A 44 1.75 -12.89 -14.91
C GLY A 44 2.65 -13.65 -13.92
N VAL A 45 3.75 -13.03 -13.49
CA VAL A 45 4.60 -13.58 -12.44
C VAL A 45 4.05 -13.14 -11.09
N ASP A 46 4.28 -13.93 -10.04
CA ASP A 46 3.90 -13.52 -8.69
C ASP A 46 4.85 -12.43 -8.17
N ALA A 47 4.29 -11.39 -7.56
CA ALA A 47 5.07 -10.31 -6.95
C ALA A 47 6.02 -10.87 -5.89
N GLN A 48 7.29 -10.43 -5.92
CA GLN A 48 8.27 -10.84 -4.92
C GLN A 48 8.06 -10.03 -3.62
N PRO A 49 7.89 -10.70 -2.46
CA PRO A 49 7.78 -10.00 -1.19
C PRO A 49 9.14 -9.40 -0.79
N ILE A 50 9.12 -8.14 -0.37
CA ILE A 50 10.28 -7.48 0.24
C ILE A 50 10.23 -7.74 1.75
N ASP A 51 11.24 -8.42 2.31
CA ASP A 51 11.38 -8.62 3.77
C ASP A 51 11.89 -7.33 4.42
N LEU A 52 10.99 -6.59 5.07
CA LEU A 52 11.30 -5.30 5.71
C LEU A 52 12.33 -5.47 6.84
N THR A 53 12.24 -6.56 7.59
CA THR A 53 13.15 -6.82 8.71
C THR A 53 14.58 -7.11 8.23
N ALA A 54 14.74 -7.72 7.06
CA ALA A 54 16.04 -7.91 6.43
C ALA A 54 16.71 -6.58 6.03
N LEU A 55 15.92 -5.53 5.81
CA LEU A 55 16.38 -4.16 5.56
C LEU A 55 16.56 -3.34 6.84
N GLY A 56 16.31 -3.92 8.02
CA GLY A 56 16.32 -3.20 9.29
C GLY A 56 15.13 -2.24 9.48
N LEU A 57 14.06 -2.44 8.72
CA LEU A 57 12.80 -1.70 8.84
C LEU A 57 11.82 -2.52 9.69
N TYR A 58 11.30 -1.92 10.76
CA TYR A 58 10.40 -2.58 11.72
C TYR A 58 9.08 -1.83 11.85
N GLU A 59 8.08 -2.48 12.44
CA GLU A 59 6.81 -1.83 12.80
C GLU A 59 7.03 -0.51 13.55
N GLY A 60 6.20 0.50 13.25
CA GLY A 60 6.33 1.85 13.80
C GLY A 60 7.41 2.72 13.17
N THR A 61 8.32 2.16 12.37
CA THR A 61 9.34 2.95 11.67
C THR A 61 8.69 3.80 10.59
N ALA A 62 8.95 5.11 10.60
CA ALA A 62 8.64 5.97 9.47
C ALA A 62 9.65 5.70 8.34
N VAL A 63 9.17 5.37 7.16
CA VAL A 63 9.98 5.08 5.97
C VAL A 63 9.49 5.95 4.82
N ARG A 64 10.44 6.61 4.14
CA ARG A 64 10.18 7.27 2.88
C ARG A 64 10.27 6.24 1.77
N MET A 65 9.19 6.12 1.01
CA MET A 65 9.05 5.25 -0.13
C MET A 65 8.99 6.09 -1.39
N ARG A 66 9.90 5.83 -2.33
CA ARG A 66 9.94 6.54 -3.60
C ARG A 66 10.03 5.57 -4.75
N GLN A 67 9.10 5.64 -5.68
CA GLN A 67 9.20 4.92 -6.94
C GLN A 67 10.34 5.50 -7.78
N ILE A 68 11.16 4.63 -8.36
CA ILE A 68 12.34 4.94 -9.18
C ILE A 68 12.14 4.26 -10.54
N GLY A 69 12.58 4.94 -11.60
CA GLY A 69 12.48 4.43 -12.97
C GLY A 69 11.06 4.42 -13.52
N ASP A 70 10.90 3.84 -14.69
CA ASP A 70 9.61 3.63 -15.36
C ASP A 70 9.55 2.25 -16.02
N PHE A 71 8.39 1.91 -16.57
CA PHE A 71 8.21 0.67 -17.31
C PHE A 71 7.29 0.89 -18.51
N SER A 72 7.33 -0.06 -19.43
CA SER A 72 6.45 -0.14 -20.58
C SER A 72 5.34 -1.16 -20.34
N THR A 73 4.11 -0.83 -20.73
CA THR A 73 2.91 -1.71 -20.69
C THR A 73 2.69 -2.50 -21.98
N HIS A 74 3.72 -2.56 -22.81
CA HIS A 74 3.66 -3.19 -24.10
C HIS A 74 4.94 -4.00 -24.32
N ALA A 75 4.81 -5.07 -25.09
CA ALA A 75 5.95 -5.83 -25.55
C ALA A 75 7.00 -4.92 -26.22
N SER A 76 8.28 -5.18 -25.93
CA SER A 76 9.49 -4.50 -26.38
C SER A 76 9.35 -3.58 -27.60
N GLY A 77 9.78 -2.32 -27.48
CA GLY A 77 9.85 -1.35 -28.59
C GLY A 77 9.02 -0.08 -28.39
N PHE A 78 8.37 0.06 -27.24
CA PHE A 78 7.69 1.28 -26.81
C PHE A 78 8.44 1.92 -25.65
N ASP A 79 8.42 3.25 -25.60
CA ASP A 79 9.05 4.03 -24.54
C ASP A 79 8.46 3.67 -23.17
N ASP A 80 9.33 3.60 -22.17
CA ASP A 80 8.93 3.54 -20.77
C ASP A 80 8.18 4.84 -20.45
N SER A 81 6.95 4.68 -19.98
CA SER A 81 6.04 5.83 -19.82
C SER A 81 5.11 5.68 -18.63
N ARG A 82 5.18 4.53 -17.94
CA ARG A 82 4.37 4.23 -16.77
C ARG A 82 5.25 4.22 -15.54
N THR A 83 4.77 4.92 -14.53
CA THR A 83 5.46 5.10 -13.25
C THR A 83 4.59 4.61 -12.08
N THR A 84 3.39 4.11 -12.34
CA THR A 84 2.46 3.81 -11.26
C THR A 84 2.85 2.54 -10.51
N LEU A 85 3.20 2.71 -9.23
CA LEU A 85 3.53 1.63 -8.31
C LEU A 85 2.54 1.64 -7.14
N VAL A 86 1.98 0.50 -6.82
CA VAL A 86 1.10 0.31 -5.65
C VAL A 86 1.72 -0.71 -4.71
N GLY A 87 1.38 -0.62 -3.42
CA GLY A 87 1.90 -1.53 -2.41
C GLY A 87 0.84 -2.01 -1.43
N VAL A 88 1.13 -3.17 -0.81
CA VAL A 88 0.36 -3.75 0.29
C VAL A 88 1.33 -4.26 1.34
N PHE A 89 1.12 -3.86 2.59
CA PHE A 89 1.84 -4.45 3.73
C PHE A 89 1.24 -5.80 4.11
N SER A 90 2.07 -6.71 4.59
CA SER A 90 1.62 -8.03 5.06
C SER A 90 2.49 -8.60 6.19
N ASN A 91 1.90 -9.46 7.00
CA ASN A 91 2.61 -10.27 7.99
C ASN A 91 3.13 -11.62 7.44
N SER A 92 2.81 -11.95 6.18
CA SER A 92 3.14 -13.21 5.53
C SER A 92 3.78 -13.00 4.16
N ARG A 93 4.73 -13.87 3.79
CA ARG A 93 5.34 -13.88 2.45
C ARG A 93 4.52 -14.64 1.41
N THR A 94 3.33 -15.11 1.78
CA THR A 94 2.54 -16.04 0.98
C THR A 94 1.53 -15.29 0.13
N LEU A 95 1.53 -15.57 -1.17
CA LEU A 95 0.44 -15.26 -2.08
C LEU A 95 -0.43 -16.51 -2.27
N LEU A 96 -1.75 -16.34 -2.25
CA LEU A 96 -2.68 -17.37 -2.67
C LEU A 96 -2.56 -17.57 -4.18
N GLY A 97 -2.74 -18.82 -4.62
CA GLY A 97 -2.70 -19.18 -6.03
C GLY A 97 -3.72 -18.39 -6.83
N ARG A 98 -3.38 -18.10 -8.09
CA ARG A 98 -4.32 -17.50 -9.05
C ARG A 98 -5.49 -18.46 -9.26
N PRO A 99 -6.75 -17.99 -9.32
CA PRO A 99 -7.85 -18.81 -9.78
C PRO A 99 -7.54 -19.37 -11.17
N THR A 100 -7.22 -20.66 -11.27
CA THR A 100 -6.86 -21.31 -12.54
C THR A 100 -8.09 -21.75 -13.35
N GLY A 101 -9.28 -21.63 -12.76
CA GLY A 101 -10.54 -21.88 -13.45
C GLY A 101 -11.16 -20.57 -13.92
N ARG A 102 -11.67 -20.57 -15.16
CA ARG A 102 -12.88 -19.78 -15.46
C ARG A 102 -13.86 -20.08 -14.32
N PRO A 103 -14.48 -19.08 -13.67
CA PRO A 103 -15.52 -19.37 -12.69
C PRO A 103 -16.51 -20.28 -13.40
N THR A 104 -16.50 -21.57 -13.06
CA THR A 104 -17.49 -22.49 -13.58
C THR A 104 -18.78 -21.94 -13.02
N PRO A 105 -19.76 -21.58 -13.87
CA PRO A 105 -21.09 -21.26 -13.39
C PRO A 105 -21.44 -22.36 -12.39
N ILE A 106 -21.78 -21.97 -11.15
CA ILE A 106 -22.14 -22.95 -10.14
C ILE A 106 -23.28 -23.76 -10.75
N GLU A 107 -22.98 -25.01 -11.12
CA GLU A 107 -23.89 -25.87 -11.87
C GLU A 107 -25.06 -26.20 -10.94
N GLY A 108 -26.12 -25.42 -11.07
CA GLY A 108 -27.23 -25.36 -10.09
C GLY A 108 -27.90 -23.99 -10.04
N THR A 109 -27.18 -22.90 -10.31
CA THR A 109 -27.79 -21.57 -10.50
C THR A 109 -28.14 -21.36 -11.97
N GLN A 110 -29.01 -22.23 -12.50
CA GLN A 110 -29.80 -21.87 -13.67
C GLN A 110 -30.74 -20.75 -13.20
N VAL A 111 -30.31 -19.50 -13.35
CA VAL A 111 -31.25 -18.38 -13.30
C VAL A 111 -32.19 -18.67 -14.46
N HIS A 112 -33.39 -19.18 -14.16
CA HIS A 112 -34.49 -19.38 -15.11
C HIS A 112 -34.88 -17.98 -15.65
N GLN A 113 -34.05 -17.44 -16.53
CA GLN A 113 -34.30 -16.15 -17.18
C GLN A 113 -35.35 -16.30 -18.28
N SER A 114 -35.81 -17.52 -18.56
CA SER A 114 -36.86 -17.83 -19.54
C SER A 114 -38.28 -17.72 -19.00
N ASP A 115 -38.51 -17.66 -17.68
CA ASP A 115 -39.86 -17.87 -17.15
C ASP A 115 -40.57 -16.57 -16.73
N ALA A 116 -39.89 -15.42 -16.80
CA ALA A 116 -40.47 -14.11 -16.44
C ALA A 116 -41.09 -13.33 -17.62
N PHE A 117 -41.04 -13.82 -18.86
CA PHE A 117 -41.59 -13.12 -20.03
C PHE A 117 -42.70 -13.87 -20.79
N ALA A 118 -42.99 -15.13 -20.43
CA ALA A 118 -44.10 -15.89 -21.00
C ALA A 118 -45.36 -15.71 -20.13
N GLY A 119 -45.96 -14.52 -20.13
CA GLY A 119 -47.20 -14.30 -19.39
C GLY A 119 -47.75 -12.87 -19.34
N LEU A 120 -47.09 -11.90 -19.97
CA LEU A 120 -47.72 -10.60 -20.22
C LEU A 120 -48.39 -10.65 -21.59
N ASP A 121 -49.55 -11.30 -21.62
CA ASP A 121 -50.57 -11.00 -22.63
C ASP A 121 -50.83 -9.50 -22.56
N PHE A 122 -50.36 -8.79 -23.57
CA PHE A 122 -50.61 -7.37 -23.76
C PHE A 122 -52.09 -7.26 -24.13
N ASP A 123 -52.98 -7.05 -23.15
CA ASP A 123 -54.36 -6.60 -23.39
C ASP A 123 -54.30 -5.11 -23.77
N PRO A 124 -54.52 -4.72 -25.04
CA PRO A 124 -54.47 -3.32 -25.43
C PRO A 124 -55.68 -2.50 -24.95
N GLY A 125 -56.61 -3.09 -24.18
CA GLY A 125 -57.90 -2.47 -23.84
C GLY A 125 -58.13 -2.06 -22.38
N ALA A 126 -57.32 -2.50 -21.41
CA ALA A 126 -57.66 -2.31 -19.99
C ALA A 126 -56.88 -1.17 -19.31
N GLY A 127 -57.61 -0.11 -18.96
CA GLY A 127 -57.09 1.00 -18.18
C GLY A 127 -56.56 0.61 -16.80
N ARG A 128 -55.48 1.30 -16.40
CA ARG A 128 -54.99 1.56 -15.04
C ARG A 128 -55.44 0.56 -13.96
N ARG A 129 -54.54 -0.35 -13.58
CA ARG A 129 -54.57 -0.96 -12.25
C ARG A 129 -53.29 -0.67 -11.48
N SER A 130 -53.51 0.08 -10.40
CA SER A 130 -52.66 0.15 -9.22
C SER A 130 -52.47 -1.26 -8.67
N GLY A 131 -51.27 -1.81 -8.88
CA GLY A 131 -50.86 -3.14 -8.42
C GLY A 131 -49.73 -2.99 -7.43
N THR A 132 -49.99 -3.48 -6.22
CA THR A 132 -49.23 -3.38 -4.99
C THR A 132 -47.79 -3.83 -5.14
N SER A 133 -46.89 -3.01 -4.60
CA SER A 133 -45.50 -3.29 -4.26
C SER A 133 -45.33 -4.67 -3.61
N GLY A 134 -44.96 -5.66 -4.43
CA GLY A 134 -44.40 -6.93 -3.97
C GLY A 134 -42.93 -6.70 -3.66
N ASP A 135 -42.63 -6.68 -2.37
CA ASP A 135 -41.30 -6.65 -1.76
C ASP A 135 -40.42 -7.77 -2.32
N LEU A 136 -39.59 -7.45 -3.33
CA LEU A 136 -38.51 -8.31 -3.81
C LEU A 136 -37.24 -7.96 -3.04
N THR A 137 -37.24 -8.22 -1.73
CA THR A 137 -36.04 -8.29 -0.87
C THR A 137 -35.41 -9.68 -0.91
N ASP A 138 -35.53 -10.39 -2.04
CA ASP A 138 -34.79 -11.64 -2.21
C ASP A 138 -33.32 -11.31 -2.48
N SER A 139 -32.54 -11.60 -1.45
CA SER A 139 -31.12 -11.33 -1.32
C SER A 139 -30.34 -12.36 -2.14
N SER A 140 -30.51 -12.36 -3.46
CA SER A 140 -29.53 -12.99 -4.34
C SER A 140 -28.29 -12.10 -4.33
N VAL A 141 -27.46 -12.28 -3.29
CA VAL A 141 -26.07 -11.85 -3.28
C VAL A 141 -25.42 -12.59 -4.43
N ALA A 142 -25.48 -11.98 -5.61
CA ALA A 142 -24.58 -12.30 -6.69
C ALA A 142 -23.20 -12.13 -6.07
N PHE A 143 -22.51 -13.24 -5.83
CA PHE A 143 -21.07 -13.23 -5.79
C PHE A 143 -20.63 -12.73 -7.17
N THR A 144 -20.59 -11.40 -7.34
CA THR A 144 -19.60 -10.79 -8.22
C THR A 144 -18.33 -11.49 -7.80
N PRO A 145 -17.70 -12.32 -8.66
CA PRO A 145 -16.59 -13.16 -8.26
C PRO A 145 -15.57 -12.25 -7.62
N GLY A 146 -15.58 -12.23 -6.28
CA GLY A 146 -14.89 -11.24 -5.51
C GLY A 146 -13.43 -11.47 -5.82
N PHE A 147 -12.72 -10.42 -6.19
CA PHE A 147 -11.28 -10.49 -6.30
C PHE A 147 -10.77 -10.99 -4.94
N VAL A 148 -10.46 -12.29 -4.86
CA VAL A 148 -10.01 -12.89 -3.62
C VAL A 148 -8.68 -12.24 -3.30
N LYS A 149 -8.58 -11.56 -2.16
CA LYS A 149 -7.33 -10.97 -1.68
C LYS A 149 -6.26 -12.07 -1.70
N ARG A 150 -5.27 -11.97 -2.61
CA ARG A 150 -4.22 -13.00 -2.74
C ARG A 150 -3.15 -12.85 -1.67
N VAL A 151 -2.93 -11.64 -1.18
CA VAL A 151 -1.94 -11.37 -0.15
C VAL A 151 -2.45 -11.90 1.18
N VAL A 152 -1.88 -13.02 1.64
CA VAL A 152 -2.24 -13.58 2.96
C VAL A 152 -1.79 -12.60 4.03
N GLY A 153 -2.69 -12.26 4.96
CA GLY A 153 -2.34 -11.36 6.06
C GLY A 153 -2.01 -9.94 5.63
N ALA A 154 -2.64 -9.45 4.55
CA ALA A 154 -2.62 -8.04 4.18
C ALA A 154 -3.05 -7.16 5.35
N ILE A 155 -2.40 -6.00 5.49
CA ILE A 155 -2.65 -5.04 6.57
C ILE A 155 -3.01 -3.71 5.94
N ASP A 156 -4.17 -3.18 6.34
CA ASP A 156 -4.63 -1.86 5.96
C ASP A 156 -3.67 -0.77 6.48
N TYR A 157 -3.26 0.12 5.58
CA TYR A 157 -2.31 1.20 5.84
C TYR A 157 -2.95 2.60 5.76
N GLY A 158 -4.18 2.73 5.28
CA GLY A 158 -4.80 4.05 5.18
C GLY A 158 -5.84 4.17 4.06
N PRO A 159 -5.97 5.35 3.44
CA PRO A 159 -6.95 5.54 2.37
C PRO A 159 -6.67 4.63 1.18
N ASP A 160 -7.67 3.84 0.81
CA ASP A 160 -7.64 2.92 -0.32
C ASP A 160 -7.26 3.64 -1.62
N TYR A 161 -6.42 2.99 -2.42
CA TYR A 161 -6.14 3.44 -3.77
C TYR A 161 -6.92 2.60 -4.78
N GLN A 162 -7.84 3.21 -5.50
CA GLN A 162 -8.58 2.47 -6.53
C GLN A 162 -7.65 2.01 -7.67
N THR A 163 -7.23 0.75 -7.61
CA THR A 163 -6.53 0.07 -8.69
C THR A 163 -7.49 -0.28 -9.82
N LEU A 164 -6.95 -0.48 -11.03
CA LEU A 164 -7.75 -0.77 -12.22
C LEU A 164 -8.55 -2.08 -12.12
N HIS A 165 -8.16 -3.01 -11.23
CA HIS A 165 -8.70 -4.38 -11.14
C HIS A 165 -9.50 -4.69 -9.88
N GLY A 166 -10.00 -3.67 -9.21
CA GLY A 166 -10.80 -3.84 -8.01
C GLY A 166 -9.98 -3.57 -6.76
N ASN A 167 -10.62 -2.82 -5.88
CA ASN A 167 -10.04 -2.30 -4.66
C ASN A 167 -9.62 -3.46 -3.74
N ILE A 168 -8.32 -3.61 -3.50
CA ILE A 168 -7.90 -4.23 -2.25
C ILE A 168 -7.86 -3.08 -1.27
N GLU A 169 -8.76 -3.08 -0.27
CA GLU A 169 -8.85 -1.99 0.71
C GLU A 169 -7.49 -1.68 1.37
N GLU A 170 -6.61 -2.67 1.47
CA GLU A 170 -5.27 -2.54 2.04
C GLU A 170 -4.20 -1.96 1.11
N ASP A 171 -4.51 -1.69 -0.16
CA ASP A 171 -3.54 -1.14 -1.12
C ASP A 171 -3.37 0.39 -1.01
N PHE A 172 -2.20 0.86 -1.39
CA PHE A 172 -1.91 2.29 -1.43
C PHE A 172 -0.96 2.63 -2.59
N LEU A 173 -1.12 3.84 -3.12
CA LEU A 173 -0.26 4.36 -4.19
C LEU A 173 1.10 4.81 -3.63
N ILE A 174 2.17 4.35 -4.28
CA ILE A 174 3.55 4.75 -3.97
C ILE A 174 4.02 5.73 -5.06
N THR A 175 4.29 6.97 -4.65
CA THR A 175 4.92 7.99 -5.49
C THR A 175 6.22 8.45 -4.83
N ASP A 176 6.14 9.44 -3.96
CA ASP A 176 7.18 9.85 -3.01
C ASP A 176 6.49 10.20 -1.69
N ILE A 177 6.30 9.18 -0.86
CA ILE A 177 5.47 9.25 0.34
C ILE A 177 6.28 8.85 1.58
N ILE A 178 5.84 9.33 2.73
CA ILE A 178 6.34 8.86 4.02
C ILE A 178 5.24 8.03 4.66
N VAL A 179 5.58 6.80 5.02
CA VAL A 179 4.66 5.86 5.63
C VAL A 179 5.20 5.33 6.94
N THR A 180 4.31 5.09 7.91
CA THR A 180 4.68 4.36 9.13
C THR A 180 4.38 2.88 8.91
N ILE A 181 5.38 2.02 9.06
CA ILE A 181 5.19 0.58 8.88
C ILE A 181 4.13 0.08 9.88
N PRO A 182 3.02 -0.53 9.42
CA PRO A 182 1.95 -0.99 10.30
C PRO A 182 2.43 -2.02 11.33
N GLN A 183 1.69 -2.12 12.43
CA GLN A 183 1.93 -3.16 13.43
C GLN A 183 1.78 -4.55 12.80
N GLY A 184 2.74 -5.43 13.07
CA GLY A 184 2.80 -6.79 12.53
C GLY A 184 3.22 -6.89 11.06
N ALA A 185 3.44 -5.77 10.36
CA ALA A 185 3.94 -5.80 8.99
C ALA A 185 5.40 -6.27 8.96
N ARG A 186 5.66 -7.28 8.12
CA ARG A 186 6.99 -7.85 7.89
C ARG A 186 7.37 -7.85 6.42
N PHE A 187 6.39 -7.92 5.53
CA PHE A 187 6.58 -7.95 4.10
C PHE A 187 5.86 -6.76 3.44
N LEU A 188 6.44 -6.28 2.35
CA LEU A 188 5.81 -5.35 1.41
C LEU A 188 5.71 -6.05 0.05
N PHE A 189 4.49 -6.14 -0.47
CA PHE A 189 4.24 -6.54 -1.85
C PHE A 189 4.05 -5.29 -2.69
N LEU A 190 4.56 -5.33 -3.92
CA LEU A 190 4.49 -4.23 -4.86
C LEU A 190 3.89 -4.72 -6.17
N ASP A 191 3.18 -3.82 -6.84
CA ASP A 191 2.56 -4.09 -8.14
C ASP A 191 2.62 -2.85 -9.03
N THR A 192 2.70 -3.07 -10.33
CA THR A 192 2.45 -2.00 -11.31
C THR A 192 0.94 -1.83 -11.48
N ASN A 193 0.41 -0.62 -11.57
CA ASN A 193 -1.03 -0.46 -11.81
C ASN A 193 -1.37 -0.71 -13.29
N ASP A 194 -1.53 -1.98 -13.67
CA ASP A 194 -1.81 -2.41 -15.04
C ASP A 194 -2.83 -3.57 -15.10
N GLU A 195 -3.39 -3.80 -16.29
CA GLU A 195 -4.34 -4.88 -16.58
C GLU A 195 -3.68 -6.17 -17.05
N TYR A 196 -2.51 -6.07 -17.67
CA TYR A 196 -1.90 -7.14 -18.43
C TYR A 196 -0.40 -7.27 -18.19
N TYR A 197 -0.02 -7.57 -16.95
CA TYR A 197 1.35 -7.79 -16.51
C TYR A 197 2.32 -8.60 -17.40
N PRO A 198 1.92 -9.66 -18.13
CA PRO A 198 2.88 -10.49 -18.86
C PRO A 198 3.70 -9.76 -19.93
N ASP A 199 3.19 -8.67 -20.49
CA ASP A 199 3.91 -7.88 -21.51
C ASP A 199 4.58 -6.63 -20.96
N ASN A 200 4.52 -6.41 -19.64
CA ASN A 200 5.28 -5.33 -19.02
C ASN A 200 6.79 -5.57 -19.21
N THR A 201 7.51 -4.53 -19.58
CA THR A 201 8.98 -4.56 -19.73
C THR A 201 9.64 -3.37 -19.07
N ASP A 202 10.87 -3.57 -18.62
CA ASP A 202 11.78 -2.55 -18.06
C ASP A 202 13.12 -2.68 -18.83
N PRO A 203 13.23 -2.07 -20.03
CA PRO A 203 14.37 -2.24 -20.93
C PRO A 203 15.70 -1.67 -20.42
N ASP A 204 15.67 -0.58 -19.67
CA ASP A 204 16.87 0.08 -19.14
C ASP A 204 17.22 -0.35 -17.70
N PHE A 205 16.36 -1.17 -17.09
CA PHE A 205 16.57 -1.89 -15.85
C PHE A 205 16.58 -1.02 -14.59
N ASP A 206 15.87 0.11 -14.63
CA ASP A 206 15.85 1.10 -13.55
C ASP A 206 14.55 1.11 -12.72
N PHE A 207 13.54 0.32 -13.11
CA PHE A 207 12.27 0.26 -12.41
C PHE A 207 12.39 -0.38 -11.01
N GLY A 208 11.95 0.34 -9.99
CA GLY A 208 11.98 -0.15 -8.63
C GLY A 208 11.46 0.83 -7.58
N ILE A 209 11.84 0.57 -6.34
CA ILE A 209 11.52 1.40 -5.19
C ILE A 209 12.79 1.73 -4.41
N ALA A 210 12.88 2.96 -3.91
CA ALA A 210 13.84 3.36 -2.91
C ALA A 210 13.13 3.44 -1.55
N LEU A 211 13.64 2.70 -0.57
CA LEU A 211 13.20 2.73 0.81
C LEU A 211 14.28 3.39 1.67
N SER A 212 13.92 4.42 2.44
CA SER A 212 14.84 5.04 3.40
C SER A 212 14.14 5.33 4.72
N PRO A 213 14.69 4.92 5.87
CA PRO A 213 14.17 5.34 7.17
C PRO A 213 14.12 6.86 7.23
N VAL A 214 13.01 7.40 7.72
CA VAL A 214 12.92 8.81 8.08
C VAL A 214 13.44 8.91 9.50
N PRO A 215 14.56 9.64 9.74
CA PRO A 215 15.05 9.82 11.09
C PRO A 215 13.94 10.42 11.95
N GLU A 216 13.60 9.77 13.05
CA GLU A 216 12.76 10.42 14.04
C GLU A 216 13.44 11.73 14.45
N PRO A 217 12.69 12.84 14.63
CA PRO A 217 13.27 14.03 15.22
C PRO A 217 13.81 13.62 16.58
N SER A 218 15.14 13.43 16.66
CA SER A 218 15.78 12.73 17.77
C SER A 218 15.17 13.25 19.07
N THR A 219 14.65 12.36 19.91
CA THR A 219 14.05 12.78 21.18
C THR A 219 15.07 13.60 21.98
N PHE A 220 16.36 13.32 21.79
CA PHE A 220 17.49 14.12 22.25
C PHE A 220 17.51 15.57 21.74
N GLY A 221 17.19 15.84 20.48
CA GLY A 221 17.02 17.20 19.98
C GLY A 221 15.92 17.94 20.75
N THR A 222 14.78 17.28 20.97
CA THR A 222 13.66 17.84 21.75
C THR A 222 14.06 18.08 23.21
N PHE A 223 14.70 17.10 23.86
CA PHE A 223 15.18 17.25 25.24
C PHE A 223 16.30 18.29 25.37
N ALA A 224 17.20 18.41 24.41
CA ALA A 224 18.25 19.42 24.41
C ALA A 224 17.67 20.83 24.31
N VAL A 225 16.65 21.05 23.48
CA VAL A 225 15.94 22.34 23.41
C VAL A 225 15.24 22.65 24.73
N VAL A 226 14.51 21.69 25.31
CA VAL A 226 13.83 21.88 26.61
C VAL A 226 14.81 22.16 27.74
N ALA A 227 15.92 21.41 27.82
CA ALA A 227 16.96 21.61 28.82
C ALA A 227 17.62 22.99 28.68
N THR A 228 17.89 23.44 27.46
CA THR A 228 18.48 24.76 27.20
C THR A 228 17.53 25.89 27.60
N LEU A 229 16.24 25.77 27.29
CA LEU A 229 15.21 26.72 27.72
C LEU A 229 15.07 26.76 29.24
N PHE A 230 15.10 25.61 29.91
CA PHE A 230 15.04 25.52 31.37
C PHE A 230 16.25 26.19 32.03
N LEU A 231 17.45 25.96 31.52
CA LEU A 231 18.68 26.61 31.99
C LEU A 231 18.66 28.13 31.75
N ALA A 232 18.18 28.58 30.59
CA ALA A 232 18.02 30.00 30.28
C ALA A 232 16.99 30.68 31.20
N ALA A 233 15.86 30.02 31.49
CA ALA A 233 14.85 30.52 32.39
C ALA A 233 15.35 30.62 33.84
N ARG A 234 16.14 29.64 34.30
CA ARG A 234 16.73 29.65 35.65
C ARG A 234 17.71 30.81 35.83
N ARG A 235 18.48 31.17 34.80
CA ARG A 235 19.40 32.33 34.84
C ARG A 235 18.70 33.68 34.93
N ARG A 236 17.42 33.79 34.58
CA ARG A 236 16.66 35.05 34.70
C ARG A 236 16.09 35.29 36.10
N ARG A 237 16.11 34.28 36.98
CA ARG A 237 15.54 34.35 38.34
C ARG A 237 16.58 34.49 39.45
N ALA A 238 17.87 34.44 39.11
CA ALA A 238 18.99 34.61 40.02
C ALA A 238 19.71 35.92 39.69
#